data_AF-A0A1H4JSZ8-F1
#
_entry.id   AF-A0A1H4JSZ8-F1
#
_cell.length_a   1.000
_cell.length_b   1.000
_cell.length_c   1.000
_cell.angle_alpha   90.00
_cell.angle_beta   90.00
_cell.angle_gamma   90.00
#
_symmetry.space_group_name_H-M   'P 1'
#
loop_
_entity.id
_entity.type
_entity.pdbx_description
1 polymer ?
#
loop_
_entity_poly.entity_id
_entity_poly.type
_entity_poly.pdbx_seq_one_letter_code
_entity_poly.pdbx_strand_id
1 'polypeptide(L)'
;MTHRIVIVGGGAGGLELATRLGKTLGKRGTASVMLVDANLTHIWKPLLHEVAAGSLNSSEDELNYVAQAKWNHFEFQLGRMSGLDRQRKRIQLAATYDEAGVELLPARELGYDTLVIAVGSTTNDFGTQGAAQHCLFLDTRKQAERFHQQLLNHYLRAHAGQTDAVEQISVAIVGAGATGVELAAELHNAAHELAAYGLDRIQPENMHITLIEAGPRVLPALPECGFRSTVTGRFG
;
A
#
# COMPACT_ATOMS: atom_id res chain seq x y z
N MET A 1 21.36 -25.68 -20.41
CA MET A 1 21.23 -24.56 -19.46
C MET A 1 19.80 -24.54 -18.95
N THR A 2 19.60 -24.25 -17.67
CA THR A 2 18.27 -24.15 -17.06
C THR A 2 17.59 -22.85 -17.51
N HIS A 3 16.34 -22.91 -17.97
CA HIS A 3 15.59 -21.74 -18.47
C HIS A 3 15.37 -20.72 -17.35
N ARG A 4 15.67 -19.44 -17.59
CA ARG A 4 15.59 -18.37 -16.59
C ARG A 4 14.31 -17.56 -16.73
N ILE A 5 13.49 -17.58 -15.68
CA ILE A 5 12.26 -16.80 -15.57
C ILE A 5 12.50 -15.69 -14.54
N VAL A 6 12.46 -14.44 -14.99
CA VAL A 6 12.56 -13.27 -14.11
C VAL A 6 11.18 -12.63 -13.99
N ILE A 7 10.71 -12.45 -12.76
CA ILE A 7 9.45 -11.81 -12.40
C ILE A 7 9.80 -10.50 -11.69
N VAL A 8 9.33 -9.37 -12.20
CA VAL A 8 9.60 -8.06 -11.60
C VAL A 8 8.33 -7.53 -10.94
N GLY A 9 8.39 -7.30 -9.63
CA GLY A 9 7.27 -6.91 -8.77
C GLY A 9 6.73 -8.10 -7.99
N GLY A 10 6.84 -8.04 -6.67
CA GLY A 10 6.39 -9.04 -5.70
C GLY A 10 5.00 -8.77 -5.12
N GLY A 11 4.18 -7.94 -5.78
CA GLY A 11 2.77 -7.75 -5.41
C GLY A 11 1.94 -9.04 -5.54
N ALA A 12 0.62 -8.92 -5.36
CA ALA A 12 -0.29 -10.07 -5.30
C ALA A 12 -0.11 -11.07 -6.46
N GLY A 13 0.03 -10.57 -7.70
CA GLY A 13 0.25 -11.44 -8.86
C GLY A 13 1.66 -12.01 -8.97
N GLY A 14 2.68 -11.22 -8.64
CA GLY A 14 4.08 -11.61 -8.87
C GLY A 14 4.60 -12.61 -7.86
N LEU A 15 4.29 -12.43 -6.57
CA LEU A 15 4.67 -13.39 -5.53
C LEU A 15 3.94 -14.72 -5.69
N GLU A 16 2.65 -14.70 -6.00
CA GLU A 16 1.87 -15.92 -6.25
C GLU A 16 2.44 -16.69 -7.44
N LEU A 17 2.76 -15.99 -8.54
CA LEU A 17 3.39 -16.61 -9.70
C LEU A 17 4.76 -17.21 -9.37
N ALA A 18 5.62 -16.46 -8.66
CA ALA A 18 6.94 -16.94 -8.25
C ALA A 18 6.82 -18.19 -7.37
N THR A 19 5.88 -18.19 -6.44
CA THR A 19 5.60 -19.32 -5.54
C THR A 19 5.14 -20.55 -6.32
N ARG A 20 4.19 -20.39 -7.24
CA ARG A 20 3.68 -21.49 -8.06
C ARG A 20 4.78 -22.06 -8.96
N LEU A 21 5.51 -21.21 -9.67
CA LEU A 21 6.60 -21.65 -10.57
C LEU A 21 7.78 -22.26 -9.80
N GLY A 22 8.11 -21.73 -8.63
CA GLY A 22 9.11 -22.31 -7.74
C GLY A 22 8.74 -23.72 -7.31
N LYS A 23 7.50 -23.95 -6.82
CA LYS A 23 7.01 -25.27 -6.41
C LYS A 23 6.97 -26.29 -7.56
N THR A 24 6.66 -25.85 -8.78
CA THR A 24 6.50 -26.75 -9.93
C THR A 24 7.78 -26.96 -10.75
N LEU A 25 8.50 -25.89 -11.07
CA LEU A 25 9.64 -25.90 -11.98
C LEU A 25 10.98 -25.74 -11.25
N GLY A 26 11.04 -24.80 -10.30
CA GLY A 26 12.25 -24.51 -9.51
C GLY A 26 12.68 -25.69 -8.65
N LYS A 27 11.74 -26.30 -7.92
CA LYS A 27 11.95 -27.50 -7.11
C LYS A 27 12.49 -28.69 -7.92
N ARG A 28 12.12 -28.79 -9.19
CA ARG A 28 12.56 -29.85 -10.11
C ARG A 28 13.85 -29.52 -10.84
N GLY A 29 14.40 -28.31 -10.67
CA GLY A 29 15.58 -27.83 -11.40
C GLY A 29 15.34 -27.61 -12.90
N THR A 30 14.08 -27.59 -13.35
CA THR A 30 13.71 -27.45 -14.78
C THR A 30 13.75 -26.00 -15.26
N ALA A 31 13.57 -25.04 -14.34
CA ALA A 31 13.73 -23.61 -14.57
C ALA A 31 14.37 -22.95 -13.34
N SER A 32 15.11 -21.86 -13.53
CA SER A 32 15.52 -20.94 -12.47
C SER A 32 14.49 -19.81 -12.44
N VAL A 33 13.81 -19.68 -11.31
CA VAL A 33 12.74 -18.70 -11.09
C VAL A 33 13.29 -17.64 -10.16
N MET A 34 13.27 -16.38 -10.59
CA MET A 34 13.78 -15.25 -9.83
C MET A 34 12.71 -14.17 -9.69
N LEU A 35 12.40 -13.82 -8.46
CA LEU A 35 11.57 -12.66 -8.12
C LEU A 35 12.47 -11.46 -7.82
N VAL A 36 12.18 -10.33 -8.46
CA VAL A 36 12.85 -9.05 -8.25
C VAL A 36 11.83 -8.06 -7.69
N ASP A 37 12.11 -7.45 -6.54
CA ASP A 37 11.29 -6.38 -5.99
C ASP A 37 12.16 -5.28 -5.35
N ALA A 38 11.62 -4.06 -5.25
CA ALA A 38 12.30 -2.95 -4.59
C ALA A 38 12.22 -3.01 -3.06
N ASN A 39 11.33 -3.84 -2.50
CA ASN A 39 11.13 -4.05 -1.08
C ASN A 39 11.57 -5.46 -0.67
N LEU A 40 11.90 -5.64 0.61
CA LEU A 40 12.28 -6.94 1.19
C LEU A 40 11.08 -7.81 1.58
N THR A 41 9.92 -7.18 1.71
CA THR A 41 8.70 -7.82 2.21
C THR A 41 7.53 -7.56 1.27
N HIS A 42 6.63 -8.52 1.24
CA HIS A 42 5.32 -8.37 0.63
C HIS A 42 4.36 -7.76 1.64
N ILE A 43 3.59 -6.77 1.17
CA ILE A 43 2.50 -6.17 1.92
C ILE A 43 1.20 -6.52 1.19
N TRP A 44 0.25 -7.09 1.92
CA TRP A 44 -1.11 -7.26 1.42
C TRP A 44 -1.81 -5.89 1.40
N LYS A 45 -1.66 -5.17 0.28
CA LYS A 45 -2.22 -3.82 0.09
C LYS A 45 -3.68 -3.66 0.51
N PRO A 46 -4.57 -4.67 0.34
CA PRO A 46 -5.92 -4.58 0.85
C PRO A 46 -6.02 -4.19 2.33
N LEU A 47 -5.04 -4.51 3.18
CA LEU A 47 -5.05 -4.17 4.62
C LEU A 47 -4.52 -2.77 4.97
N LEU A 48 -4.10 -1.97 3.98
CA LEU A 48 -3.50 -0.66 4.27
C LEU A 48 -4.47 0.32 4.94
N HIS A 49 -5.78 0.14 4.76
CA HIS A 49 -6.79 0.98 5.41
C HIS A 49 -6.87 0.69 6.92
N GLU A 50 -6.68 -0.56 7.35
CA GLU A 50 -6.59 -0.96 8.76
C GLU A 50 -5.30 -0.41 9.41
N VAL A 51 -4.16 -0.48 8.70
CA VAL A 51 -2.90 0.14 9.16
C VAL A 51 -3.04 1.66 9.31
N ALA A 52 -3.75 2.31 8.38
CA ALA A 52 -3.98 3.75 8.43
C ALA A 52 -4.90 4.16 9.58
N ALA A 53 -5.92 3.35 9.88
CA ALA A 53 -6.79 3.59 11.03
C ALA A 53 -6.10 3.25 12.36
N GLY A 54 -5.15 2.33 12.35
CA GLY A 54 -4.42 1.87 13.54
C GLY A 54 -4.95 0.57 14.15
N SER A 55 -5.91 -0.08 13.49
CA SER A 55 -6.49 -1.36 13.93
C SER A 55 -5.54 -2.54 13.67
N LEU A 56 -4.55 -2.38 12.79
CA LEU A 56 -3.58 -3.42 12.44
C LEU A 56 -2.13 -2.96 12.65
N ASN A 57 -1.34 -3.79 13.34
CA ASN A 57 0.09 -3.55 13.50
C ASN A 57 0.87 -4.00 12.26
N SER A 58 1.31 -3.03 11.48
CA SER A 58 1.96 -3.22 10.18
C SER A 58 3.22 -4.11 10.16
N SER A 59 3.87 -4.36 11.30
CA SER A 59 5.02 -5.27 11.38
C SER A 59 4.65 -6.75 11.39
N GLU A 60 3.41 -7.11 11.74
CA GLU A 60 3.01 -8.50 11.95
C GLU A 60 2.59 -9.23 10.66
N ASP A 61 2.17 -8.49 9.62
CA ASP A 61 1.62 -9.05 8.37
C ASP A 61 2.56 -9.00 7.16
N GLU A 62 3.86 -8.78 7.39
CA GLU A 62 4.85 -8.76 6.30
C GLU A 62 5.41 -10.15 5.98
N LEU A 63 5.28 -10.57 4.73
CA LEU A 63 5.93 -11.79 4.25
C LEU A 63 7.32 -11.47 3.70
N ASN A 64 8.36 -11.95 4.37
CA ASN A 64 9.74 -11.80 3.92
C ASN A 64 10.02 -12.59 2.62
N TYR A 65 10.42 -11.90 1.55
CA TYR A 65 10.66 -12.54 0.25
C TYR A 65 11.80 -13.54 0.26
N VAL A 66 12.84 -13.35 1.08
CA VAL A 66 13.96 -14.29 1.19
C VAL A 66 13.49 -15.61 1.80
N ALA A 67 12.66 -15.53 2.85
CA ALA A 67 12.05 -16.71 3.46
C ALA A 67 11.10 -17.42 2.46
N GLN A 68 10.23 -16.67 1.79
CA GLN A 68 9.33 -17.22 0.77
C GLN A 68 10.09 -17.89 -0.38
N ALA A 69 11.17 -17.28 -0.86
CA ALA A 69 12.04 -17.83 -1.89
C ALA A 69 12.60 -19.19 -1.46
N LYS A 70 13.13 -19.27 -0.23
CA LYS A 70 13.66 -20.51 0.33
C LYS A 70 12.60 -21.60 0.46
N TRP A 71 11.43 -21.28 1.00
CA TRP A 71 10.36 -22.25 1.24
C TRP A 71 9.69 -22.74 -0.04
N ASN A 72 9.69 -21.92 -1.10
CA ASN A 72 8.96 -22.23 -2.34
C ASN A 72 9.87 -22.47 -3.54
N HIS A 73 11.18 -22.63 -3.34
CA HIS A 73 12.16 -22.99 -4.38
C HIS A 73 12.26 -21.99 -5.54
N PHE A 74 12.27 -20.69 -5.22
CA PHE A 74 12.66 -19.63 -6.16
C PHE A 74 13.79 -18.78 -5.55
N GLU A 75 14.37 -17.88 -6.33
CA GLU A 75 15.39 -16.93 -5.88
C GLU A 75 14.79 -15.53 -5.72
N PHE A 76 15.22 -14.78 -4.72
CA PHE A 76 14.81 -13.39 -4.55
C PHE A 76 16.00 -12.45 -4.77
N GLN A 77 15.76 -11.34 -5.45
CA GLN A 77 16.73 -10.27 -5.68
C GLN A 77 16.10 -8.92 -5.28
N LEU A 78 16.70 -8.28 -4.28
CA LEU A 78 16.35 -6.90 -3.95
C LEU A 78 16.89 -5.96 -5.03
N GLY A 79 16.02 -5.17 -5.64
CA GLY A 79 16.40 -4.15 -6.60
C GLY A 79 15.23 -3.50 -7.31
N ARG A 80 15.31 -2.19 -7.49
CA ARG A 80 14.36 -1.43 -8.30
C ARG A 80 14.75 -1.53 -9.77
N MET A 81 13.86 -2.06 -10.61
CA MET A 81 14.06 -2.06 -12.05
C MET A 81 14.07 -0.61 -12.58
N SER A 82 15.11 -0.27 -13.32
CA SER A 82 15.33 1.06 -13.92
C SER A 82 15.37 1.04 -15.45
N GLY A 83 15.51 -0.13 -16.06
CA GLY A 83 15.62 -0.24 -17.52
C GLY A 83 15.37 -1.65 -18.04
N LEU A 84 15.06 -1.74 -19.34
CA LEU A 84 14.80 -2.98 -20.05
C LEU A 84 15.48 -2.97 -21.42
N ASP A 85 16.46 -3.85 -21.62
CA ASP A 85 17.04 -4.15 -22.93
C ASP A 85 16.42 -5.45 -23.46
N ARG A 86 15.44 -5.31 -24.36
CA ARG A 86 14.73 -6.47 -24.97
C ARG A 86 15.59 -7.21 -25.98
N GLN A 87 16.55 -6.54 -26.62
CA GLN A 87 17.42 -7.16 -27.63
C GLN A 87 18.43 -8.09 -26.95
N ARG A 88 19.05 -7.63 -25.86
CA ARG A 88 19.98 -8.43 -25.05
C ARG A 88 19.30 -9.31 -24.02
N LYS A 89 17.97 -9.21 -23.88
CA LYS A 89 17.14 -9.86 -22.87
C LYS A 89 17.67 -9.65 -21.45
N ARG A 90 17.84 -8.37 -21.08
CA ARG A 90 18.33 -7.96 -19.76
C ARG A 90 17.43 -6.90 -19.15
N ILE A 91 17.24 -6.98 -17.83
CA ILE A 91 16.72 -5.88 -17.03
C ILE A 91 17.88 -5.19 -16.31
N GLN A 92 17.73 -3.89 -16.06
CA GLN A 92 18.64 -3.09 -15.27
C GLN A 92 18.02 -2.83 -13.91
N LEU A 93 18.81 -3.02 -12.86
CA LEU A 93 18.47 -2.67 -11.49
C LEU A 93 19.30 -1.46 -11.08
N ALA A 94 18.64 -0.46 -10.52
CA ALA A 94 19.31 0.68 -9.91
C ALA A 94 20.11 0.25 -8.67
N ALA A 95 21.06 1.09 -8.26
CA ALA A 95 21.71 0.94 -6.97
C ALA A 95 20.69 1.10 -5.84
N THR A 96 20.86 0.32 -4.78
CA THR A 96 20.03 0.36 -3.57
C THR A 96 20.84 0.96 -2.44
N TYR A 97 20.24 1.85 -1.66
CA TYR A 97 20.87 2.55 -0.54
C TYR A 97 20.08 2.29 0.75
N ASP A 98 20.75 2.36 1.90
CA ASP A 98 20.09 2.39 3.20
C ASP A 98 19.57 3.80 3.56
N GLU A 99 18.99 3.95 4.74
CA GLU A 99 18.46 5.24 5.22
C GLU A 99 19.55 6.29 5.46
N ALA A 100 20.80 5.87 5.70
CA ALA A 100 21.96 6.76 5.83
C ALA A 100 22.57 7.14 4.47
N GLY A 101 22.04 6.60 3.36
CA GLY A 101 22.54 6.84 2.01
C GLY A 101 23.76 5.99 1.64
N VAL A 102 24.07 4.96 2.42
CA VAL A 102 25.17 4.02 2.12
C VAL A 102 24.69 3.02 1.08
N GLU A 103 25.50 2.80 0.04
CA GLU A 103 25.18 1.84 -1.02
C GLU A 103 25.18 0.40 -0.45
N LEU A 104 24.03 -0.26 -0.53
CA LEU A 104 23.83 -1.65 -0.14
C LEU A 104 24.11 -2.59 -1.31
N LEU A 105 23.67 -2.21 -2.51
CA LEU A 105 23.82 -2.98 -3.73
C LEU A 105 24.13 -2.05 -4.90
N PRO A 106 25.14 -2.35 -5.73
CA PRO A 106 25.43 -1.57 -6.92
C PRO A 106 24.35 -1.75 -7.98
N ALA A 107 24.30 -0.80 -8.91
CA ALA A 107 23.55 -0.96 -10.15
C ALA A 107 24.06 -2.19 -10.91
N ARG A 108 23.13 -3.00 -11.44
CA ARG A 108 23.48 -4.29 -12.05
C ARG A 108 22.45 -4.71 -13.10
N GLU A 109 22.83 -5.67 -13.94
CA GLU A 109 21.94 -6.25 -14.95
C GLU A 109 21.62 -7.71 -14.66
N LEU A 110 20.37 -8.09 -14.91
CA LEU A 110 19.92 -9.48 -14.83
C LEU A 110 19.43 -9.95 -16.20
N GLY A 111 20.00 -11.06 -16.69
CA GLY A 111 19.56 -11.69 -17.93
C GLY A 111 18.38 -12.63 -17.71
N TYR A 112 17.49 -12.71 -18.69
CA TYR A 112 16.31 -13.57 -18.65
C TYR A 112 16.09 -14.31 -19.97
N ASP A 113 15.38 -15.43 -19.90
CA ASP A 113 14.86 -16.10 -21.10
C ASP A 113 13.35 -15.79 -21.24
N THR A 114 12.64 -15.73 -20.11
CA THR A 114 11.28 -15.20 -19.97
C THR A 114 11.24 -14.08 -18.92
N LEU A 115 10.62 -12.95 -19.25
CA LEU A 115 10.39 -11.82 -18.33
C LEU A 115 8.89 -11.66 -18.08
N VAL A 116 8.51 -11.54 -16.81
CA VAL A 116 7.15 -11.21 -16.38
C VAL A 116 7.19 -9.87 -15.64
N ILE A 117 6.36 -8.92 -16.06
CA ILE A 117 6.23 -7.61 -15.41
C ILE A 117 4.95 -7.62 -14.57
N ALA A 118 5.12 -7.50 -13.26
CA ALA A 118 4.08 -7.52 -12.24
C ALA A 118 4.27 -6.37 -11.22
N VAL A 119 4.78 -5.22 -11.69
CA VAL A 119 5.13 -4.04 -10.85
C VAL A 119 3.94 -3.29 -10.26
N GLY A 120 2.71 -3.66 -10.66
CA GLY A 120 1.49 -3.01 -10.21
C GLY A 120 1.33 -1.59 -10.78
N SER A 121 0.65 -0.75 -10.01
CA SER A 121 0.36 0.65 -10.32
C SER A 121 0.60 1.55 -9.10
N THR A 122 0.62 2.86 -9.33
CA THR A 122 0.66 3.90 -8.30
C THR A 122 -0.64 4.70 -8.32
N THR A 123 -0.95 5.41 -7.23
CA THR A 123 -2.04 6.38 -7.20
C THR A 123 -1.82 7.44 -8.26
N ASN A 124 -2.91 7.80 -8.93
CA ASN A 124 -2.96 8.88 -9.89
C ASN A 124 -3.69 10.07 -9.25
N ASP A 125 -3.03 11.22 -9.21
CA ASP A 125 -3.63 12.47 -8.74
C ASP A 125 -4.40 13.21 -9.84
N PHE A 126 -4.41 12.67 -11.06
CA PHE A 126 -5.02 13.22 -12.26
C PHE A 126 -4.56 14.64 -12.61
N GLY A 127 -3.39 15.06 -12.12
CA GLY A 127 -2.90 16.43 -12.27
C GLY A 127 -3.68 17.45 -11.45
N THR A 128 -4.41 17.02 -10.41
CA THR A 128 -5.16 17.91 -9.52
C THR A 128 -4.18 18.81 -8.77
N GLN A 129 -4.32 20.13 -8.96
CA GLN A 129 -3.44 21.11 -8.34
C GLN A 129 -3.43 20.96 -6.81
N GLY A 130 -2.23 20.85 -6.24
CA GLY A 130 -2.03 20.72 -4.79
C GLY A 130 -2.19 19.30 -4.24
N ALA A 131 -2.76 18.35 -4.99
CA ALA A 131 -2.99 16.98 -4.49
C ALA A 131 -1.68 16.29 -4.07
N ALA A 132 -0.66 16.29 -4.93
CA ALA A 132 0.65 15.71 -4.61
C ALA A 132 1.36 16.36 -3.39
N GLN A 133 1.01 17.61 -3.08
CA GLN A 133 1.64 18.41 -2.02
C GLN A 133 0.92 18.29 -0.68
N HIS A 134 -0.40 18.16 -0.72
CA HIS A 134 -1.27 18.26 0.46
C HIS A 134 -2.00 16.96 0.81
N CYS A 135 -2.17 16.02 -0.13
CA CYS A 135 -2.84 14.76 0.15
C CYS A 135 -1.87 13.72 0.71
N LEU A 136 -2.42 12.84 1.56
CA LEU A 136 -1.78 11.59 1.93
C LEU A 136 -2.32 10.49 1.02
N PHE A 137 -1.43 9.84 0.28
CA PHE A 137 -1.78 8.67 -0.53
C PHE A 137 -1.77 7.41 0.32
N LEU A 138 -2.42 6.33 -0.14
CA LEU A 138 -2.49 5.05 0.57
C LEU A 138 -2.01 3.89 -0.31
N ASP A 139 -0.80 4.01 -0.86
CA ASP A 139 -0.19 2.98 -1.73
C ASP A 139 0.83 2.09 -1.03
N THR A 140 1.39 2.59 0.06
CA THR A 140 2.52 1.99 0.77
C THR A 140 2.29 2.01 2.27
N ARG A 141 2.90 1.08 2.98
CA ARG A 141 2.90 1.03 4.45
C ARG A 141 3.36 2.35 5.07
N LYS A 142 4.50 2.89 4.62
CA LYS A 142 5.05 4.16 5.13
C LYS A 142 4.03 5.30 5.04
N GLN A 143 3.20 5.31 3.99
CA GLN A 143 2.15 6.32 3.86
C GLN A 143 0.97 6.05 4.79
N ALA A 144 0.54 4.79 4.95
CA ALA A 144 -0.49 4.40 5.91
C ALA A 144 -0.08 4.74 7.35
N GLU A 145 1.13 4.38 7.76
CA GLU A 145 1.69 4.72 9.07
C GLU A 145 1.80 6.23 9.27
N ARG A 146 2.21 6.98 8.24
CA ARG A 146 2.25 8.44 8.30
C ARG A 146 0.86 9.03 8.50
N PHE A 147 -0.16 8.49 7.84
CA PHE A 147 -1.54 8.90 8.05
C PHE A 147 -1.98 8.62 9.49
N HIS A 148 -1.75 7.40 9.99
CA HIS A 148 -2.09 7.00 11.34
C HIS A 148 -1.42 7.90 12.40
N GLN A 149 -0.12 8.18 12.25
CA GLN A 149 0.61 9.10 13.12
C GLN A 149 0.03 10.51 13.10
N GLN A 150 -0.38 11.02 11.92
CA GLN A 150 -1.03 12.34 11.85
C GLN A 150 -2.37 12.33 12.56
N LEU A 151 -3.19 11.29 12.37
CA LEU A 151 -4.47 11.13 13.07
C LEU A 151 -4.27 11.14 14.59
N LEU A 152 -3.37 10.31 15.12
CA LEU A 152 -3.05 10.29 16.55
C LEU A 152 -2.56 11.64 17.06
N ASN A 153 -1.69 12.33 16.31
CA ASN A 153 -1.23 13.67 16.70
C ASN A 153 -2.38 14.68 16.80
N HIS A 154 -3.39 14.58 15.94
CA HIS A 154 -4.59 15.41 16.03
C HIS A 154 -5.41 15.05 17.28
N TYR A 155 -5.63 13.76 17.57
CA TYR A 155 -6.29 13.31 18.80
C TYR A 155 -5.56 13.80 20.07
N LEU A 156 -4.24 13.66 20.12
CA LEU A 156 -3.46 14.07 21.30
C LEU A 156 -3.51 15.59 21.52
N ARG A 157 -3.44 16.39 20.45
CA ARG A 157 -3.54 17.86 20.54
C ARG A 157 -4.91 18.30 21.03
N ALA A 158 -5.96 17.74 20.45
CA ALA A 158 -7.33 18.06 20.83
C ALA A 158 -7.64 17.62 22.27
N HIS A 159 -7.07 16.50 22.74
CA HIS A 159 -7.19 16.10 24.14
C HIS A 159 -6.41 17.04 25.09
N ALA A 160 -5.19 17.45 24.71
CA ALA A 160 -4.32 18.31 25.51
C ALA A 160 -4.77 19.79 25.55
N GLY A 161 -5.57 20.23 24.57
CA GLY A 161 -6.11 21.58 24.49
C GLY A 161 -6.82 22.02 25.78
N GLN A 162 -6.56 23.27 26.20
CA GLN A 162 -7.16 23.87 27.41
C GLN A 162 -8.39 24.76 27.09
N THR A 163 -8.83 24.79 25.85
CA THR A 163 -9.96 25.60 25.39
C THR A 163 -11.28 24.86 25.53
N ASP A 164 -12.35 25.56 25.92
CA ASP A 164 -13.73 25.02 26.00
C ASP A 164 -14.36 24.69 24.62
N ALA A 165 -13.63 24.94 23.53
CA ALA A 165 -14.08 24.62 22.19
C ALA A 165 -13.76 23.16 21.88
N VAL A 166 -14.78 22.37 21.54
CA VAL A 166 -14.62 20.99 21.07
C VAL A 166 -13.84 21.00 19.75
N GLU A 167 -12.58 20.58 19.77
CA GLU A 167 -11.78 20.43 18.56
C GLU A 167 -12.37 19.30 17.70
N GLN A 168 -12.79 19.65 16.48
CA GLN A 168 -13.30 18.70 15.50
C GLN A 168 -12.13 18.11 14.70
N ILE A 169 -12.11 16.79 14.55
CA ILE A 169 -11.15 16.10 13.68
C ILE A 169 -11.85 15.85 12.34
N SER A 170 -11.42 16.55 11.30
CA SER A 170 -12.00 16.39 9.95
C SER A 170 -11.07 15.59 9.05
N VAL A 171 -11.59 14.54 8.44
CA VAL A 171 -10.87 13.72 7.44
C VAL A 171 -11.65 13.74 6.14
N ALA A 172 -11.01 14.22 5.07
CA ALA A 172 -11.55 14.14 3.71
C ALA A 172 -10.88 13.00 2.96
N ILE A 173 -11.68 12.07 2.45
CA ILE A 173 -11.24 10.89 1.69
C ILE A 173 -11.69 11.07 0.24
N VAL A 174 -10.73 11.07 -0.69
CA VAL A 174 -11.00 11.20 -2.12
C VAL A 174 -11.00 9.82 -2.77
N GLY A 175 -12.15 9.44 -3.33
CA GLY A 175 -12.45 8.15 -3.95
C GLY A 175 -13.34 7.28 -3.07
N ALA A 176 -14.57 7.01 -3.53
CA ALA A 176 -15.54 6.14 -2.85
C ALA A 176 -15.56 4.72 -3.45
N GLY A 177 -14.39 4.23 -3.89
CA GLY A 177 -14.16 2.81 -4.14
C GLY A 177 -14.01 2.01 -2.84
N ALA A 178 -13.71 0.71 -2.96
CA ALA A 178 -13.56 -0.19 -1.81
C ALA A 178 -12.63 0.38 -0.74
N THR A 179 -11.40 0.76 -1.12
CA THR A 179 -10.39 1.29 -0.19
C THR A 179 -10.84 2.54 0.55
N GLY A 180 -11.50 3.49 -0.12
CA GLY A 180 -11.95 4.73 0.53
C GLY A 180 -13.12 4.51 1.48
N VAL A 181 -14.03 3.61 1.13
CA VAL A 181 -15.16 3.22 1.98
C VAL A 181 -14.69 2.42 3.21
N GLU A 182 -13.80 1.45 3.00
CA GLU A 182 -13.20 0.66 4.07
C GLU A 182 -12.40 1.56 5.03
N LEU A 183 -11.60 2.50 4.51
CA LEU A 183 -10.91 3.48 5.35
C LEU A 183 -11.88 4.35 6.16
N ALA A 184 -12.98 4.81 5.56
CA ALA A 184 -13.99 5.58 6.27
C ALA A 184 -14.62 4.77 7.42
N ALA A 185 -14.92 3.50 7.18
CA ALA A 185 -15.48 2.60 8.18
C ALA A 185 -14.48 2.32 9.32
N GLU A 186 -13.22 2.01 8.99
CA GLU A 186 -12.17 1.78 9.98
C GLU A 186 -11.88 3.01 10.83
N LEU A 187 -11.87 4.21 10.23
CA LEU A 187 -11.71 5.44 10.99
C LEU A 187 -12.86 5.62 11.99
N HIS A 188 -14.10 5.41 11.55
CA HIS A 188 -15.28 5.44 12.42
C HIS A 188 -15.14 4.51 13.64
N ASN A 189 -14.65 3.29 13.42
CA ASN A 189 -14.37 2.35 14.51
C ASN A 189 -13.24 2.84 15.41
N ALA A 190 -12.12 3.30 14.83
CA ALA A 190 -10.96 3.80 15.58
C ALA A 190 -11.33 4.95 16.53
N ALA A 191 -12.24 5.85 16.16
CA ALA A 191 -12.70 6.91 17.06
C ALA A 191 -13.42 6.38 18.30
N HIS A 192 -14.21 5.31 18.17
CA HIS A 192 -14.86 4.65 19.30
C HIS A 192 -13.84 3.99 20.22
N GLU A 193 -12.82 3.34 19.64
CA GLU A 193 -11.75 2.69 20.41
C GLU A 193 -10.88 3.70 21.17
N LEU A 194 -10.49 4.80 20.53
CA LEU A 194 -9.68 5.85 21.16
C LEU A 194 -10.40 6.50 22.35
N ALA A 195 -11.71 6.75 22.22
CA ALA A 195 -12.53 7.24 23.32
C ALA A 195 -12.56 6.23 24.49
N ALA A 196 -12.72 4.94 24.18
CA ALA A 196 -12.69 3.87 25.19
C ALA A 196 -11.33 3.72 25.90
N TYR A 197 -10.22 4.10 25.24
CA TYR A 197 -8.88 4.09 25.83
C TYR A 197 -8.56 5.31 26.71
N GLY A 198 -9.51 6.22 26.93
CA GLY A 198 -9.36 7.35 27.84
C GLY A 198 -8.99 8.68 27.18
N LEU A 199 -9.05 8.77 25.84
CA LEU A 199 -8.99 10.05 25.12
C LEU A 199 -10.40 10.70 25.06
N ASP A 200 -11.10 10.72 26.19
CA ASP A 200 -12.54 11.02 26.33
C ASP A 200 -12.94 12.49 26.06
N ARG A 201 -12.00 13.43 26.08
CA ARG A 201 -12.23 14.82 25.67
C ARG A 201 -12.64 14.96 24.21
N ILE A 202 -12.35 13.95 23.37
CA ILE A 202 -12.80 13.88 21.99
C ILE A 202 -13.76 12.72 21.92
N GLN A 203 -15.03 13.03 21.78
CA GLN A 203 -16.06 12.02 21.60
C GLN A 203 -16.02 11.50 20.15
N PRO A 204 -16.46 10.26 19.89
CA PRO A 204 -16.49 9.70 18.54
C PRO A 204 -17.24 10.59 17.52
N GLU A 205 -18.25 11.34 17.96
CA GLU A 205 -19.03 12.26 17.13
C GLU A 205 -18.25 13.50 16.70
N ASN A 206 -17.08 13.77 17.29
CA ASN A 206 -16.21 14.89 16.91
C ASN A 206 -15.31 14.58 15.72
N MET A 207 -15.33 13.33 15.24
CA MET A 207 -14.66 12.96 14.02
C MET A 207 -15.62 13.03 12.83
N HIS A 208 -15.34 13.96 11.93
CA HIS A 208 -16.12 14.21 10.73
C HIS A 208 -15.42 13.66 9.50
N ILE A 209 -15.96 12.58 8.93
CA ILE A 209 -15.42 11.94 7.73
C ILE A 209 -16.23 12.39 6.51
N THR A 210 -15.56 12.98 5.53
CA THR A 210 -16.16 13.36 4.24
C THR A 210 -15.61 12.46 3.14
N LEU A 211 -16.46 11.64 2.54
CA LEU A 211 -16.10 10.79 1.40
C LEU A 211 -16.51 11.48 0.09
N ILE A 212 -15.53 11.72 -0.79
CA ILE A 212 -15.69 12.50 -2.02
C ILE A 212 -15.54 11.56 -3.22
N GLU A 213 -16.52 11.54 -4.12
CA GLU A 213 -16.53 10.72 -5.32
C GLU A 213 -16.86 11.57 -6.54
N ALA A 214 -16.12 11.36 -7.63
CA ALA A 214 -16.37 12.04 -8.90
C ALA A 214 -17.51 11.38 -9.68
N GLY A 215 -17.65 10.06 -9.54
CA GLY A 215 -18.72 9.27 -10.11
C GLY A 215 -20.08 9.46 -9.40
N PRO A 216 -21.17 8.93 -9.98
CA PRO A 216 -22.51 9.15 -9.46
C PRO A 216 -22.83 8.31 -8.22
N ARG A 217 -21.94 7.42 -7.78
CA ARG A 217 -22.23 6.40 -6.77
C ARG A 217 -20.97 5.90 -6.06
N VAL A 218 -21.17 5.58 -4.79
CA VAL A 218 -20.22 4.86 -3.92
C VAL A 218 -20.17 3.39 -4.34
N LEU A 219 -19.01 2.73 -4.20
CA LEU A 219 -18.76 1.34 -4.58
C LEU A 219 -19.30 1.00 -5.99
N PRO A 220 -18.81 1.66 -7.05
CA PRO A 220 -19.33 1.46 -8.40
C PRO A 220 -19.13 0.03 -8.93
N ALA A 221 -18.16 -0.73 -8.38
CA ALA A 221 -17.88 -2.10 -8.76
C ALA A 221 -18.88 -3.13 -8.19
N LEU A 222 -19.70 -2.76 -7.19
CA LEU A 222 -20.72 -3.65 -6.65
C LEU A 222 -22.02 -3.57 -7.48
N PRO A 223 -22.85 -4.63 -7.50
CA PRO A 223 -24.19 -4.57 -8.07
C PRO A 223 -25.01 -3.44 -7.44
N GLU A 224 -25.99 -2.93 -8.18
CA GLU A 224 -26.94 -1.96 -7.63
C GLU A 224 -27.75 -2.61 -6.50
N CYS A 225 -27.36 -2.29 -5.27
CA CYS A 225 -28.17 -2.49 -4.08
C CYS A 225 -28.79 -1.14 -3.73
N GLY A 226 -30.07 -1.09 -3.34
CA GLY A 226 -30.87 0.12 -3.14
C GLY A 226 -30.44 1.07 -1.99
N PHE A 227 -29.16 1.14 -1.68
CA PHE A 227 -28.58 2.03 -0.69
C PHE A 227 -28.58 3.47 -1.23
N ARG A 228 -29.41 4.35 -0.65
CA ARG A 228 -29.39 5.78 -0.92
C ARG A 228 -28.23 6.42 -0.16
N SER A 229 -27.14 6.76 -0.84
CA SER A 229 -26.18 7.73 -0.32
C SER A 229 -26.66 9.15 -0.65
N THR A 230 -26.74 10.01 0.37
CA THR A 230 -26.99 11.44 0.16
C THR A 230 -25.68 12.08 -0.29
N VAL A 231 -25.49 12.28 -1.60
CA VAL A 231 -24.37 13.03 -2.14
C VAL A 231 -24.72 14.53 -2.06
N THR A 232 -24.28 15.21 -1.00
CA THR A 232 -24.30 16.68 -0.95
C THR A 232 -22.98 17.22 -1.49
N GLY A 233 -22.92 17.46 -2.80
CA GLY A 233 -21.86 18.24 -3.43
C GLY A 233 -22.24 19.72 -3.49
N ARG A 234 -21.57 20.57 -2.69
CA ARG A 234 -21.44 22.00 -3.00
C ARG A 234 -20.00 22.25 -3.41
N PHE A 235 -19.75 22.32 -4.70
CA PHE A 235 -18.55 22.97 -5.23
C PHE A 235 -18.86 24.46 -5.34
N GLY A 236 -18.17 25.27 -4.54
CA GLY A 236 -18.10 26.72 -4.68
C GLY A 236 -16.81 27.12 -5.37
#